data_AF-A0A953K4V2-F1
#
_entry.id   AF-A0A953K4V2-F1
#
_cell.length_a   1.000
_cell.length_b   1.000
_cell.length_c   1.000
_cell.angle_alpha   90.00
_cell.angle_beta   90.00
_cell.angle_gamma   90.00
#
_symmetry.space_group_name_H-M   'P 1'
#
loop_
_entity.id
_entity.type
_entity.pdbx_description
1 polymer ?
#
loop_
_entity_poly.entity_id
_entity_poly.type
_entity_poly.pdbx_seq_one_letter_code
_entity_poly.pdbx_strand_id
1 'polypeptide(L)'
;MERDDIIEYSLDAHHSEEQGKKIRRNIWLVTALLAAVTVFEVAVGAYWRDWFPEWWHGVKLCFIILTLIKAGFIVAVFMHLGDERRNIRTIILLPYSLFIFYLLFIALWESNYIGRMLEYFQ
;
A
#
# COMPACT_ATOMS: atom_id res chain seq x y z
N MET A 1 29.55 -24.07 -37.64
CA MET A 1 28.27 -24.80 -37.55
C MET A 1 27.47 -24.13 -36.45
N GLU A 2 26.57 -23.22 -36.84
CA GLU A 2 25.55 -22.75 -35.89
C GLU A 2 24.70 -23.96 -35.49
N ARG A 3 24.46 -24.11 -34.19
CA ARG A 3 23.61 -25.18 -33.66
C ARG A 3 22.16 -24.76 -33.81
N ASP A 4 21.56 -25.14 -34.94
CA ASP A 4 20.17 -24.88 -35.34
C ASP A 4 19.13 -25.66 -34.49
N ASP A 5 19.61 -26.46 -33.54
CA ASP A 5 18.88 -27.37 -32.67
C ASP A 5 18.50 -26.76 -31.29
N ILE A 6 18.89 -25.51 -31.03
CA ILE A 6 18.57 -24.81 -29.78
C ILE A 6 17.46 -23.79 -30.08
N ILE A 7 16.24 -24.04 -29.60
CA ILE A 7 15.20 -23.02 -29.59
C ILE A 7 15.61 -21.95 -28.56
N GLU A 8 16.14 -20.83 -29.04
CA GLU A 8 16.68 -19.76 -28.21
C GLU A 8 15.55 -18.84 -27.71
N TYR A 9 14.84 -19.31 -26.69
CA TYR A 9 13.74 -18.58 -26.05
C TYR A 9 14.16 -17.23 -25.42
N SER A 10 15.47 -16.98 -25.25
CA SER A 10 16.00 -15.72 -24.70
C SER A 10 15.88 -14.53 -25.65
N LEU A 11 15.81 -14.76 -26.97
CA LEU A 11 15.73 -13.71 -27.99
C LEU A 11 14.32 -13.11 -28.12
N ASP A 12 13.27 -13.90 -27.88
CA ASP A 12 11.87 -13.42 -27.92
C ASP A 12 11.42 -12.71 -26.62
N ALA A 13 12.22 -12.77 -25.56
CA ALA A 13 11.93 -12.10 -24.28
C ALA A 13 12.40 -10.63 -24.24
N HIS A 14 12.83 -10.05 -25.36
CA HIS A 14 13.20 -8.64 -25.45
C HIS A 14 11.95 -7.74 -25.44
N HIS A 15 11.49 -7.37 -24.24
CA HIS A 15 10.54 -6.27 -24.07
C HIS A 15 11.05 -5.03 -24.81
N SER A 16 10.20 -4.40 -25.62
CA SER A 16 10.62 -3.23 -26.38
C SER A 16 11.06 -2.12 -25.42
N GLU A 17 12.16 -1.45 -25.74
CA GLU A 17 12.71 -0.37 -24.91
C GLU A 17 11.67 0.72 -24.60
N GLU A 18 10.72 0.93 -25.51
CA GLU A 18 9.63 1.89 -25.36
C GLU A 18 8.63 1.50 -24.27
N GLN A 19 8.31 0.20 -24.14
CA GLN A 19 7.45 -0.31 -23.07
C GLN A 19 8.10 -0.13 -21.71
N GLY A 20 9.39 -0.46 -21.59
CA GLY A 20 10.16 -0.30 -20.35
C GLY A 20 10.26 1.16 -19.89
N LYS A 21 10.44 2.11 -20.81
CA LYS A 21 10.48 3.55 -20.50
C LYS A 21 9.15 4.05 -19.92
N LYS A 22 8.02 3.60 -20.46
CA LYS A 22 6.68 3.98 -19.96
C LYS A 22 6.44 3.46 -18.54
N ILE A 23 6.76 2.19 -18.28
CA ILE A 23 6.60 1.57 -16.95
C ILE A 23 7.45 2.30 -15.91
N ARG A 24 8.74 2.52 -16.19
CA ARG A 24 9.66 3.24 -15.29
C ARG A 24 9.18 4.66 -14.98
N ARG A 25 8.64 5.36 -15.98
CA ARG A 25 8.06 6.70 -15.79
C ARG A 25 6.85 6.65 -14.86
N ASN A 26 5.94 5.70 -15.06
CA ASN A 26 4.76 5.56 -14.22
C ASN A 26 5.13 5.25 -12.76
N ILE A 27 6.10 4.36 -12.54
CA ILE A 27 6.63 4.06 -11.20
C ILE A 27 7.13 5.34 -10.54
N TRP A 28 7.99 6.11 -11.19
CA TRP A 28 8.53 7.36 -10.63
C TRP A 28 7.45 8.41 -10.34
N LEU A 29 6.46 8.55 -11.21
CA LEU A 29 5.34 9.48 -11.01
C LEU A 29 4.51 9.09 -9.79
N VAL A 30 4.15 7.81 -9.66
CA VAL A 30 3.36 7.32 -8.52
C VAL A 30 4.16 7.38 -7.22
N THR A 31 5.45 7.07 -7.25
CA THR A 31 6.35 7.26 -6.10
C THR A 31 6.36 8.71 -5.64
N ALA A 32 6.55 9.66 -6.55
CA ALA A 32 6.58 11.08 -6.21
C ALA A 32 5.22 11.57 -5.65
N LEU A 33 4.11 11.12 -6.24
CA LEU A 33 2.76 11.43 -5.76
C LEU A 33 2.54 10.89 -4.34
N LEU A 34 2.85 9.61 -4.11
CA LEU A 34 2.66 8.98 -2.81
C LEU A 34 3.58 9.58 -1.74
N ALA A 35 4.81 9.95 -2.10
CA ALA A 35 5.73 10.66 -1.21
C ALA A 35 5.16 12.03 -0.84
N ALA A 36 4.68 12.81 -1.81
CA ALA A 36 4.08 14.13 -1.56
C ALA A 36 2.86 14.05 -0.64
N VAL A 37 1.94 13.10 -0.90
CA VAL A 37 0.76 12.87 -0.04
C VAL A 37 1.19 12.45 1.37
N THR A 38 2.24 11.65 1.51
CA THR A 38 2.73 11.21 2.82
C THR A 38 3.40 12.34 3.60
N VAL A 39 4.20 13.18 2.95
CA VAL A 39 4.76 14.38 3.59
C VAL A 39 3.63 15.32 4.04
N PHE A 40 2.61 15.50 3.20
CA PHE A 40 1.44 16.30 3.55
C PHE A 40 0.69 15.74 4.76
N GLU A 41 0.41 14.43 4.82
CA GLU A 41 -0.19 13.80 5.99
C GLU A 41 0.64 14.01 7.25
N VAL A 42 1.96 13.78 7.21
CA VAL A 42 2.81 13.96 8.39
C VAL A 42 2.79 15.41 8.87
N ALA A 43 2.83 16.38 7.95
CA ALA A 43 2.73 17.79 8.29
C ALA A 43 1.37 18.13 8.93
N VAL A 44 0.27 17.67 8.34
CA VAL A 44 -1.07 17.83 8.93
C VAL A 44 -1.13 17.18 10.31
N GLY A 45 -0.59 15.97 10.47
CA GLY A 45 -0.62 15.24 11.74
C GLY A 45 0.19 15.93 12.84
N ALA A 46 1.31 16.54 12.47
CA ALA A 46 2.19 17.25 13.38
C ALA A 46 1.62 18.60 13.84
N TYR A 47 1.01 19.38 12.95
CA TYR A 47 0.63 20.78 13.24
C TYR A 47 -0.86 20.97 13.53
N TRP A 48 -1.75 20.11 13.03
CA TRP A 48 -3.20 20.37 13.08
C TRP A 48 -3.81 20.23 14.48
N ARG A 49 -3.19 19.42 15.35
CA ARG A 49 -3.66 19.23 16.73
C ARG A 49 -3.66 20.54 17.53
N ASP A 50 -2.70 21.41 17.28
CA ASP A 50 -2.55 22.67 18.00
C ASP A 50 -3.47 23.77 17.44
N TRP A 51 -3.86 23.65 16.17
CA TRP A 51 -4.66 24.67 15.48
C TRP A 51 -6.17 24.46 15.64
N PHE A 52 -6.64 23.20 15.66
CA PHE A 52 -8.07 22.88 15.70
C PHE A 52 -8.39 21.64 16.56
N PRO A 53 -8.39 21.78 17.90
CA PRO A 53 -8.62 20.66 18.82
C PRO A 53 -10.02 20.02 18.66
N GLU A 54 -11.05 20.82 18.34
CA GLU A 54 -12.44 20.36 18.17
C GLU A 54 -12.63 19.41 16.97
N TRP A 55 -11.75 19.45 15.97
CA TRP A 55 -11.86 18.67 14.73
C TRP A 55 -10.99 17.42 14.72
N TRP A 56 -10.39 17.05 15.85
CA TRP A 56 -9.41 15.97 15.94
C TRP A 56 -9.94 14.61 15.45
N HIS A 57 -11.22 14.29 15.71
CA HIS A 57 -11.83 13.07 15.18
C HIS A 57 -11.94 13.05 13.66
N GLY A 58 -12.28 14.19 13.04
CA GLY A 58 -12.34 14.30 11.58
C GLY A 58 -10.97 14.11 10.93
N VAL A 59 -9.91 14.65 11.54
CA VAL A 59 -8.53 14.46 11.08
C VAL A 59 -8.15 12.99 11.11
N LYS A 60 -8.43 12.27 12.20
CA LYS A 60 -8.15 10.81 12.29
C LYS A 60 -8.86 10.02 11.19
N LEU A 61 -10.14 10.31 10.94
CA LEU A 61 -10.88 9.63 9.87
C LEU A 61 -10.29 9.92 8.49
N CYS A 62 -9.90 11.17 8.23
CA CYS A 62 -9.21 11.54 7.00
C CYS A 62 -7.92 10.74 6.79
N PHE A 63 -7.13 10.56 7.85
CA PHE A 63 -5.89 9.78 7.80
C PHE A 63 -6.13 8.31 7.47
N ILE A 64 -7.16 7.69 8.06
CA ILE A 64 -7.52 6.31 7.75
C ILE A 64 -7.89 6.19 6.26
N ILE A 65 -8.71 7.10 5.73
CA ILE A 65 -9.13 7.08 4.32
C ILE A 65 -7.94 7.28 3.39
N LEU A 66 -7.09 8.28 3.63
CA LEU A 66 -5.90 8.53 2.81
C LEU A 66 -4.91 7.35 2.87
N THR A 67 -4.77 6.69 4.01
CA THR A 67 -3.93 5.49 4.15
C THR A 67 -4.48 4.34 3.29
N LEU A 68 -5.80 4.12 3.28
CA LEU A 68 -6.43 3.11 2.43
C LEU A 68 -6.26 3.42 0.93
N ILE A 69 -6.42 4.68 0.53
CA ILE A 69 -6.18 5.12 -0.85
C ILE A 69 -4.73 4.81 -1.25
N LYS A 70 -3.76 5.17 -0.41
CA LYS A 70 -2.34 4.89 -0.68
C LYS A 70 -2.04 3.41 -0.77
N ALA A 71 -2.59 2.59 0.12
CA ALA A 71 -2.46 1.14 0.05
C ALA A 71 -2.99 0.60 -1.30
N GLY A 72 -4.13 1.11 -1.77
CA GLY A 72 -4.67 0.78 -3.09
C GLY A 72 -3.73 1.14 -4.24
N PHE A 73 -3.16 2.35 -4.24
CA PHE A 73 -2.18 2.77 -5.26
C PHE A 73 -0.90 1.92 -5.23
N ILE A 74 -0.41 1.58 -4.04
CA ILE A 74 0.80 0.74 -3.89
C ILE A 74 0.58 -0.65 -4.48
N VAL A 75 -0.54 -1.28 -4.13
CA VAL A 75 -0.93 -2.60 -4.66
C VAL A 75 -1.08 -2.54 -6.18
N ALA A 76 -1.79 -1.54 -6.70
CA ALA A 76 -2.06 -1.45 -8.13
C ALA A 76 -0.78 -1.25 -8.96
N VAL A 77 0.12 -0.37 -8.51
CA VAL A 77 1.27 0.09 -9.31
C VAL A 77 2.58 -0.61 -8.95
N PHE A 78 2.95 -0.69 -7.67
CA PHE A 78 4.23 -1.29 -7.27
C PHE A 78 4.20 -2.81 -7.25
N MET A 79 3.06 -3.40 -6.86
CA MET A 79 2.91 -4.86 -6.91
C MET A 79 2.47 -5.34 -8.30
N HIS A 80 2.23 -4.44 -9.25
CA HIS A 80 1.75 -4.74 -10.62
C HIS A 80 0.41 -5.50 -10.66
N LEU A 81 -0.32 -5.55 -9.54
CA LEU A 81 -1.59 -6.28 -9.47
C LEU A 81 -2.72 -5.58 -10.25
N GLY A 82 -2.54 -4.31 -10.63
CA GLY A 82 -3.53 -3.50 -11.34
C GLY A 82 -3.87 -4.02 -12.75
N ASP A 83 -2.87 -4.51 -13.48
CA ASP A 83 -3.00 -5.03 -14.85
C ASP A 83 -3.11 -6.57 -14.89
N GLU A 84 -2.99 -7.23 -13.75
CA GLU A 84 -2.99 -8.69 -13.63
C GLU A 84 -4.40 -9.28 -13.61
N ARG A 85 -4.51 -10.56 -14.00
CA ARG A 85 -5.77 -11.32 -14.00
C ARG A 85 -6.42 -11.34 -12.62
N ARG A 86 -7.75 -11.21 -12.60
CA ARG A 86 -8.57 -11.17 -11.38
C ARG A 86 -8.32 -12.35 -10.43
N ASN A 87 -8.05 -13.54 -10.94
CA ASN A 87 -7.76 -14.72 -10.11
C ASN A 87 -6.45 -14.56 -9.33
N ILE A 88 -5.36 -14.18 -9.99
CA ILE A 88 -4.05 -13.97 -9.35
C ILE A 88 -4.12 -12.83 -8.35
N ARG A 89 -4.77 -11.72 -8.73
CA ARG A 89 -5.02 -10.59 -7.82
C ARG A 89 -5.73 -11.01 -6.55
N THR A 90 -6.81 -11.79 -6.67
CA THR A 90 -7.58 -12.26 -5.50
C THR A 90 -6.77 -13.22 -4.62
N ILE A 91 -6.01 -14.13 -5.22
CA ILE A 91 -5.16 -15.09 -4.50
C ILE A 91 -4.12 -14.37 -3.63
N ILE A 92 -3.59 -13.25 -4.11
CA ILE A 92 -2.62 -12.46 -3.35
C ILE A 92 -3.34 -11.55 -2.35
N LEU A 93 -4.38 -10.83 -2.74
CA LEU A 93 -5.04 -9.85 -1.86
C LEU A 93 -5.83 -10.45 -0.71
N LEU A 94 -6.44 -11.61 -0.91
CA LEU A 94 -7.26 -12.26 0.12
C LEU A 94 -6.46 -12.62 1.39
N PRO A 95 -5.32 -13.34 1.32
CA PRO A 95 -4.53 -13.67 2.50
C PRO A 95 -3.96 -12.41 3.19
N TYR A 96 -3.48 -11.42 2.42
CA TYR A 96 -3.01 -10.16 3.00
C TYR A 96 -4.12 -9.39 3.72
N SER A 97 -5.30 -9.30 3.12
CA SER A 97 -6.45 -8.61 3.74
C SER A 97 -6.88 -9.32 5.02
N LEU A 98 -7.00 -10.66 4.98
CA LEU A 98 -7.33 -11.46 6.16
C LEU A 98 -6.31 -11.25 7.28
N PHE A 99 -5.02 -11.26 6.94
CA PHE A 99 -3.95 -11.04 7.90
C PHE A 99 -4.02 -9.65 8.55
N ILE A 100 -4.25 -8.59 7.77
CA ILE A 100 -4.40 -7.22 8.30
C ILE A 100 -5.61 -7.13 9.25
N PHE A 101 -6.77 -7.68 8.85
CA PHE A 101 -7.96 -7.68 9.71
C PHE A 101 -7.75 -8.48 10.99
N TYR A 102 -7.03 -9.60 10.92
CA TYR A 102 -6.68 -10.40 12.10
C TYR A 102 -5.77 -9.64 13.07
N LEU A 103 -4.74 -8.93 12.57
CA LEU A 103 -3.89 -8.08 13.39
C LEU A 103 -4.67 -6.93 14.04
N LEU A 104 -5.56 -6.28 13.28
CA LEU A 104 -6.44 -5.24 13.82
C LEU A 104 -7.36 -5.79 14.92
N PHE A 105 -7.93 -6.97 14.73
CA PHE A 105 -8.78 -7.63 15.72
C PHE A 105 -8.02 -7.86 17.03
N ILE A 106 -6.83 -8.47 16.97
CA ILE A 106 -6.01 -8.72 18.16
C ILE A 106 -5.62 -7.41 18.84
N ALA A 107 -5.12 -6.43 18.06
CA ALA A 107 -4.67 -5.15 18.61
C ALA A 107 -5.81 -4.43 19.35
N LEU A 108 -7.02 -4.43 18.79
CA LEU A 108 -8.18 -3.82 19.44
C LEU A 108 -8.61 -4.62 20.67
N TRP A 109 -8.68 -5.95 20.59
CA TRP A 109 -9.13 -6.79 21.69
C TRP A 109 -8.20 -6.72 22.90
N GLU A 110 -6.90 -6.97 22.67
CA GLU A 110 -5.87 -6.97 23.71
C GLU A 110 -5.69 -5.57 24.30
N SER A 111 -5.70 -4.51 23.49
CA SER A 111 -5.60 -3.13 23.98
C SER A 111 -6.75 -2.77 24.92
N ASN A 112 -7.99 -3.13 24.57
CA ASN A 112 -9.15 -2.88 25.44
C ASN A 112 -9.15 -3.76 26.71
N TYR A 113 -8.62 -4.98 26.64
CA TYR A 113 -8.46 -5.82 27.82
C TYR A 113 -7.43 -5.23 28.79
N ILE A 114 -6.23 -4.90 28.29
CA ILE A 114 -5.15 -4.31 29.08
C ILE A 114 -5.58 -2.96 29.67
N GLY A 115 -6.26 -2.11 28.89
CA GLY A 115 -6.76 -0.82 29.36
C GLY A 115 -7.70 -0.95 30.55
N ARG A 116 -8.67 -1.86 30.49
CA ARG A 116 -9.59 -2.13 31.61
C ARG A 116 -8.88 -2.72 32.83
N MET A 117 -7.89 -3.57 32.62
CA MET A 117 -7.12 -4.13 33.73
C MET A 117 -6.28 -3.06 34.43
N LEU A 118 -5.64 -2.15 33.68
CA LEU A 118 -4.89 -1.03 34.26
C LEU A 118 -5.79 -0.12 35.11
N GLU A 119 -6.98 0.21 34.64
CA GLU A 119 -7.97 1.00 35.40
C GLU A 119 -8.44 0.30 36.69
N TYR A 120 -8.43 -1.04 36.72
CA TYR A 120 -8.83 -1.81 37.91
C TYR A 120 -7.73 -1.85 39.00
N PHE A 121 -6.46 -1.70 38.62
CA PHE A 121 -5.31 -1.80 39.53
C PHE A 121 -4.70 -0.43 39.92
N GLN A 122 -5.14 0.66 39.30
CA GLN A 122 -4.79 2.05 39.69
C GLN A 122 -5.86 2.64 40.62
#